data_AF-A0A6C0LE17-F1
#
_entry.id   AF-A0A6C0LE17-F1
#
_cell.length_a   1.000
_cell.length_b   1.000
_cell.length_c   1.000
_cell.angle_alpha   90.00
_cell.angle_beta   90.00
_cell.angle_gamma   90.00
#
_symmetry.space_group_name_H-M   'P 1'
#
loop_
_entity.id
_entity.type
_entity.pdbx_description
1 polymer ?
#
loop_
_entity_poly.entity_id
_entity_poly.type
_entity_poly.pdbx_seq_one_letter_code
_entity_poly.pdbx_strand_id
1 'polypeptide(L)'
;MSLIHYWINLDRSDKRRIFMENQFNSRGIKNQRVVAISPDDFDDLLENKRPLTCKHPGCVNCEYEFACISSHIKAMKAGLEDEKNRANEWFVIMEDDMFLPFNINYEELIKDAPKDFEILQMCISYGNTVNILYNELFLKNNESFIKWRYLLPCAGMYIISRKGAEKLVNKFYINGKYDFSSCEYQIVADVAIYSTANSFATTFPCSYPNIEMGSEIHPHHLEAHNSAIIDIKAVLNHAATYKTIKYLSMYQD
;
A
#
# COMPACT_ATOMS: atom_id res chain seq x y z
N MET A 1 -3.08 -4.01 19.64
CA MET A 1 -2.25 -4.89 18.78
C MET A 1 -1.24 -4.03 18.02
N SER A 2 0.05 -4.41 17.98
CA SER A 2 1.08 -3.67 17.23
C SER A 2 1.50 -4.50 16.01
N LEU A 3 1.17 -4.01 14.82
CA LEU A 3 1.51 -4.67 13.55
C LEU A 3 2.93 -4.34 13.11
N ILE A 4 3.57 -5.30 12.44
CA ILE A 4 4.88 -5.10 11.79
C ILE A 4 4.64 -4.53 10.38
N HIS A 5 5.39 -3.49 10.03
CA HIS A 5 5.36 -2.83 8.72
C HIS A 5 6.49 -3.37 7.84
N TYR A 6 6.14 -4.09 6.78
CA TYR A 6 7.09 -4.53 5.76
C TYR A 6 7.11 -3.50 4.65
N TRP A 7 8.20 -2.73 4.59
CA TRP A 7 8.28 -1.59 3.69
C TRP A 7 9.28 -1.81 2.57
N ILE A 8 8.89 -1.40 1.37
CA ILE A 8 9.55 -1.70 0.10
C ILE A 8 10.44 -0.54 -0.29
N ASN A 9 11.74 -0.78 -0.44
CA ASN A 9 12.71 0.24 -0.80
C ASN A 9 13.83 -0.34 -1.67
N LEU A 10 14.24 0.38 -2.71
CA LEU A 10 15.41 0.02 -3.50
C LEU A 10 16.70 0.31 -2.73
N ASP A 11 17.72 -0.53 -2.89
CA ASP A 11 19.02 -0.35 -2.22
C ASP A 11 19.72 0.96 -2.59
N ARG A 12 19.53 1.45 -3.82
CA ARG A 12 20.08 2.74 -4.28
C ARG A 12 19.33 3.97 -3.75
N SER A 13 18.13 3.80 -3.18
CA SER A 13 17.25 4.92 -2.81
C SER A 13 17.47 5.33 -1.34
N ASP A 14 18.70 5.73 -1.01
CA ASP A 14 19.15 6.06 0.35
C ASP A 14 18.31 7.17 1.00
N LYS A 15 17.93 8.21 0.25
CA LYS A 15 17.10 9.32 0.76
C LYS A 15 15.76 8.82 1.29
N ARG A 16 15.09 7.94 0.53
CA ARG A 16 13.80 7.31 0.90
C ARG A 16 13.99 6.37 2.10
N ARG A 17 15.08 5.60 2.12
CA ARG A 17 15.43 4.75 3.25
C ARG A 17 15.56 5.54 4.55
N ILE A 18 16.37 6.60 4.55
CA ILE A 18 16.60 7.46 5.72
C ILE A 18 15.29 8.12 6.17
N PHE A 19 14.46 8.58 5.24
CA PHE A 19 13.13 9.13 5.54
C PHE A 19 12.26 8.13 6.32
N MET A 20 12.17 6.88 5.83
CA MET A 20 11.37 5.83 6.48
C MET A 20 11.96 5.38 7.82
N GLU A 21 13.28 5.22 7.92
CA GLU A 21 13.95 4.81 9.16
C GLU A 21 13.75 5.85 10.27
N ASN A 22 13.97 7.14 9.96
CA ASN A 22 13.72 8.23 10.91
C ASN A 22 12.26 8.25 11.36
N GLN A 23 11.35 8.05 10.42
CA GLN A 23 9.92 7.99 10.67
C GLN A 23 9.56 6.84 11.63
N PHE A 24 10.00 5.62 11.37
CA PHE A 24 9.67 4.48 12.23
C PHE A 24 10.35 4.57 13.61
N ASN A 25 11.61 4.98 13.66
CA ASN A 25 12.37 5.09 14.90
C ASN A 25 11.79 6.13 15.85
N SER A 26 11.49 7.33 15.35
CA SER A 26 10.92 8.41 16.16
C SER A 26 9.55 8.06 16.77
N ARG A 27 8.84 7.08 16.20
CA ARG A 27 7.46 6.72 16.56
C ARG A 27 7.34 5.34 17.18
N GLY A 28 8.45 4.62 17.35
CA GLY A 28 8.47 3.26 17.89
C GLY A 28 7.68 2.26 17.04
N ILE A 29 7.58 2.47 15.73
CA ILE A 29 6.82 1.61 14.83
C ILE A 29 7.65 0.37 14.48
N LYS A 30 7.12 -0.81 14.81
CA LYS A 30 7.72 -2.09 14.42
C LYS A 30 7.70 -2.23 12.91
N ASN A 31 8.86 -2.46 12.33
CA ASN A 31 9.03 -2.51 10.88
C ASN A 31 10.16 -3.46 10.46
N GLN A 32 10.14 -3.84 9.19
CA GLN A 32 11.20 -4.56 8.51
C GLN A 32 11.32 -4.05 7.07
N ARG A 33 12.53 -3.63 6.69
CA ARG A 33 12.83 -3.25 5.31
C ARG A 33 12.85 -4.48 4.41
N VAL A 34 12.24 -4.36 3.24
CA VAL A 34 12.26 -5.35 2.17
C VAL A 34 12.89 -4.70 0.94
N VAL A 35 14.00 -5.26 0.47
CA VAL A 35 14.68 -4.76 -0.73
C VAL A 35 13.76 -4.96 -1.93
N ALA A 36 13.42 -3.86 -2.59
CA ALA A 36 12.59 -3.85 -3.79
C ALA A 36 13.28 -4.58 -4.94
N ILE A 37 12.46 -5.07 -5.88
CA ILE A 37 12.88 -5.63 -7.16
C ILE A 37 12.87 -4.51 -8.18
N SER A 38 13.83 -4.56 -9.09
CA SER A 38 13.98 -3.67 -10.23
C SER A 38 13.91 -4.45 -11.55
N PRO A 39 13.72 -3.77 -12.70
CA PRO A 39 13.77 -4.43 -14.01
C PRO A 39 15.09 -5.17 -14.31
N ASP A 40 16.18 -4.78 -13.64
CA ASP A 40 17.50 -5.40 -13.80
C ASP A 40 17.53 -6.83 -13.21
N ASP A 41 16.62 -7.14 -12.28
CA ASP A 41 16.55 -8.45 -11.62
C ASP A 41 15.73 -9.49 -12.41
N PHE A 42 15.08 -9.10 -13.52
CA PHE A 42 14.07 -9.93 -14.17
C PHE A 42 14.60 -11.18 -14.84
N ASP A 43 15.85 -11.16 -15.34
CA ASP A 43 16.43 -12.32 -16.02
C ASP A 43 16.49 -13.54 -15.07
N ASP A 44 16.67 -13.29 -13.77
CA ASP A 44 16.73 -14.32 -12.73
C ASP A 44 15.38 -14.55 -12.04
N LEU A 45 14.63 -13.46 -11.77
CA LEU A 45 13.48 -13.51 -10.87
C LEU A 45 12.12 -13.60 -11.56
N LEU A 46 12.00 -13.22 -12.84
CA LEU A 46 10.70 -13.12 -13.52
C LEU A 46 10.51 -14.22 -14.56
N GLU A 47 9.37 -14.89 -14.52
CA GLU A 47 9.06 -15.92 -15.52
C GLU A 47 8.48 -15.33 -16.82
N ASN A 48 7.66 -14.27 -16.70
CA ASN A 48 7.13 -13.54 -17.85
C ASN A 48 8.25 -13.08 -18.80
N LYS A 49 8.07 -13.30 -20.11
CA LYS A 49 9.06 -12.94 -21.12
C LYS A 49 8.80 -11.54 -21.67
N ARG A 50 9.89 -10.79 -21.90
CA ARG A 50 9.88 -9.51 -22.60
C ARG A 50 9.42 -9.69 -24.07
N PRO A 51 8.78 -8.69 -24.69
CA PRO A 51 8.34 -7.42 -24.09
C PRO A 51 7.17 -7.63 -23.10
N LEU A 52 7.26 -6.99 -21.95
CA LEU A 52 6.23 -7.08 -20.92
C LEU A 52 5.04 -6.17 -21.24
N THR A 53 3.84 -6.60 -20.87
CA THR A 53 2.62 -5.80 -20.94
C THR A 53 1.88 -5.86 -19.62
N CYS A 54 1.65 -4.71 -18.99
CA CYS A 54 0.84 -4.64 -17.77
C CYS A 54 -0.67 -4.60 -18.06
N LYS A 55 -1.08 -4.74 -19.34
CA LYS A 55 -2.47 -4.63 -19.82
C LYS A 55 -3.13 -3.26 -19.60
N HIS A 56 -2.40 -2.27 -19.09
CA HIS A 56 -2.85 -0.89 -19.05
C HIS A 56 -2.66 -0.24 -20.42
N PRO A 57 -3.73 0.28 -21.07
CA PRO A 57 -3.62 0.87 -22.40
C PRO A 57 -2.59 2.00 -22.45
N GLY A 58 -1.65 1.92 -23.40
CA GLY A 58 -0.64 2.96 -23.62
C GLY A 58 0.47 3.04 -22.56
N CYS A 59 0.56 2.08 -21.62
CA CYS A 59 1.63 2.09 -20.64
C CYS A 59 3.00 1.81 -21.29
N VAL A 60 3.95 2.73 -21.08
CA VAL A 60 5.34 2.61 -21.51
C VAL A 60 6.28 2.13 -20.39
N ASN A 61 5.79 2.08 -19.15
CA ASN A 61 6.57 1.73 -17.95
C ASN A 61 6.27 0.31 -17.46
N CYS A 62 5.89 -0.61 -18.35
CA CYS A 62 5.45 -1.96 -18.00
C CYS A 62 6.48 -2.72 -17.14
N GLU A 63 7.78 -2.54 -17.39
CA GLU A 63 8.81 -3.20 -16.58
C GLU A 63 8.81 -2.73 -15.12
N TYR A 64 8.65 -1.42 -14.90
CA TYR A 64 8.57 -0.87 -13.56
C TYR A 64 7.29 -1.29 -12.84
N GLU A 65 6.19 -1.47 -13.56
CA GLU A 65 4.95 -2.01 -12.99
C GLU A 65 5.12 -3.45 -12.50
N PHE A 66 5.77 -4.29 -13.31
CA PHE A 66 6.12 -5.66 -12.91
C PHE A 66 7.08 -5.68 -11.72
N ALA A 67 8.03 -4.75 -11.66
CA ALA A 67 8.99 -4.65 -10.58
C ALA A 67 8.30 -4.24 -9.27
N CYS A 68 7.38 -3.28 -9.35
CA CYS A 68 6.56 -2.82 -8.24
C CYS A 68 5.71 -3.96 -7.65
N ILE A 69 4.88 -4.61 -8.48
CA ILE A 69 4.04 -5.72 -7.99
C ILE A 69 4.87 -6.90 -7.47
N SER A 70 5.99 -7.25 -8.12
CA SER A 70 6.89 -8.30 -7.61
C SER A 70 7.45 -7.94 -6.24
N SER A 71 7.78 -6.66 -6.01
CA SER A 71 8.24 -6.16 -4.71
C SER A 71 7.19 -6.28 -3.63
N HIS A 72 5.91 -6.02 -3.94
CA HIS A 72 4.81 -6.25 -3.00
C HIS A 72 4.65 -7.74 -2.65
N ILE A 73 4.71 -8.64 -3.64
CA ILE A 73 4.66 -10.09 -3.39
C ILE A 73 5.86 -10.53 -2.53
N LYS A 74 7.07 -9.98 -2.78
CA LYS A 74 8.25 -10.20 -1.95
C LYS A 74 8.05 -9.75 -0.51
N ALA A 75 7.42 -8.60 -0.29
CA ALA A 75 7.14 -8.07 1.05
C ALA A 75 6.08 -8.92 1.79
N MET A 76 5.05 -9.39 1.08
CA MET A 76 4.08 -10.34 1.64
C MET A 76 4.76 -11.65 2.06
N LYS A 77 5.63 -12.20 1.20
CA LYS A 77 6.42 -13.40 1.51
C LYS A 77 7.30 -13.19 2.75
N ALA A 78 7.97 -12.05 2.86
CA ALA A 78 8.76 -11.70 4.05
C ALA A 78 7.89 -11.67 5.33
N GLY A 79 6.67 -11.12 5.26
CA GLY A 79 5.75 -11.11 6.40
C GLY A 79 5.17 -12.47 6.79
N LEU A 80 5.09 -13.40 5.82
CA LEU A 80 4.72 -14.79 6.08
C LEU A 80 5.86 -15.58 6.73
N GLU A 81 7.10 -15.32 6.32
CA GLU A 81 8.29 -16.07 6.77
C GLU A 81 8.92 -15.53 8.06
N ASP A 82 8.56 -14.31 8.49
CA ASP A 82 9.06 -13.75 9.76
C ASP A 82 8.45 -14.47 10.98
N GLU A 83 9.29 -15.24 11.69
CA GLU A 83 8.91 -15.92 12.93
C GLU A 83 8.42 -14.96 14.02
N LYS A 84 8.90 -13.70 14.05
CA LYS A 84 8.42 -12.69 15.01
C LYS A 84 6.98 -12.25 14.72
N ASN A 85 6.53 -12.44 13.48
CA ASN A 85 5.20 -12.11 13.01
C ASN A 85 4.23 -13.30 12.97
N ARG A 86 4.72 -14.52 13.26
CA ARG A 86 3.95 -15.76 13.08
C ARG A 86 2.63 -15.80 13.86
N ALA A 87 2.58 -15.17 15.03
CA ALA A 87 1.39 -15.10 15.87
C ALA A 87 0.39 -14.00 15.44
N ASN A 88 0.80 -13.06 14.57
CA ASN A 88 -0.08 -11.99 14.10
C ASN A 88 -0.81 -12.46 12.84
N GLU A 89 -2.15 -12.42 12.87
CA GLU A 89 -2.98 -12.67 11.69
C GLU A 89 -2.80 -11.58 10.61
N TRP A 90 -2.42 -10.37 11.02
CA TRP A 90 -2.35 -9.19 10.17
C TRP A 90 -0.95 -8.58 10.18
N PHE A 91 -0.57 -7.93 9.09
CA PHE A 91 0.61 -7.07 9.00
C PHE A 91 0.40 -5.98 7.96
N VAL A 92 1.30 -5.00 7.91
CA VAL A 92 1.22 -3.85 7.00
C VAL A 92 2.25 -3.99 5.89
N ILE A 93 1.84 -3.72 4.64
CA ILE A 93 2.76 -3.49 3.52
C ILE A 93 2.76 -1.99 3.22
N MET A 94 3.95 -1.44 2.95
CA MET A 94 4.13 0.00 2.75
C MET A 94 5.21 0.33 1.71
N GLU A 95 5.03 1.38 0.92
CA GLU A 95 6.07 1.95 0.03
C GLU A 95 6.95 2.97 0.79
N ASP A 96 8.15 3.23 0.28
CA ASP A 96 9.19 4.01 0.95
C ASP A 96 9.09 5.54 0.85
N ASP A 97 8.06 6.05 0.19
CA ASP A 97 7.71 7.47 0.19
C ASP A 97 6.51 7.80 1.06
N MET A 98 5.95 6.83 1.79
CA MET A 98 4.73 7.05 2.54
C MET A 98 4.97 7.74 3.88
N PHE A 99 4.19 8.80 4.16
CA PHE A 99 4.16 9.52 5.43
C PHE A 99 2.96 9.10 6.28
N LEU A 100 3.20 8.85 7.56
CA LEU A 100 2.26 8.45 8.61
C LEU A 100 2.05 9.63 9.57
N PRO A 101 1.07 10.51 9.33
CA PRO A 101 0.87 11.70 10.17
C PRO A 101 0.35 11.40 11.59
N PHE A 102 -0.20 10.20 11.83
CA PHE A 102 -0.85 9.83 13.08
C PHE A 102 -0.44 8.44 13.55
N ASN A 103 -0.61 8.21 14.85
CA ASN A 103 -0.64 6.85 15.38
C ASN A 103 -1.98 6.19 15.00
N ILE A 104 -1.93 4.96 14.53
CA ILE A 104 -3.08 4.22 14.01
C ILE A 104 -3.45 3.11 14.99
N ASN A 105 -4.68 3.12 15.48
CA ASN A 105 -5.23 2.01 16.25
C ASN A 105 -5.66 0.86 15.34
N TYR A 106 -4.67 0.06 14.92
CA TYR A 106 -4.89 -1.09 14.05
C TYR A 106 -5.87 -2.11 14.64
N GLU A 107 -5.89 -2.27 15.97
CA GLU A 107 -6.79 -3.23 16.62
C GLU A 107 -8.26 -2.85 16.46
N GLU A 108 -8.61 -1.59 16.71
CA GLU A 108 -9.98 -1.12 16.49
C GLU A 108 -10.33 -1.07 15.00
N LEU A 109 -9.41 -0.65 14.15
CA LEU A 109 -9.65 -0.60 12.70
C LEU A 109 -9.97 -1.99 12.13
N ILE A 110 -9.19 -3.01 12.51
CA ILE A 110 -9.41 -4.40 12.09
C ILE A 110 -10.68 -4.98 12.70
N LYS A 111 -10.98 -4.66 13.97
CA LYS A 111 -12.20 -5.12 14.65
C LYS A 111 -13.47 -4.66 13.92
N ASP A 112 -13.48 -3.42 13.45
CA ASP A 112 -14.62 -2.78 12.80
C ASP A 112 -14.66 -3.04 11.29
N ALA A 113 -13.56 -3.46 10.68
CA ALA A 113 -13.51 -3.84 9.27
C ALA A 113 -14.43 -5.05 8.96
N PRO A 114 -14.87 -5.21 7.69
CA PRO A 114 -15.69 -6.35 7.26
C PRO A 114 -15.02 -7.68 7.59
N LYS A 115 -15.72 -8.60 8.26
CA LYS A 115 -15.11 -9.78 8.92
C LYS A 115 -14.31 -10.71 8.02
N ASP A 116 -14.58 -10.73 6.73
CA ASP A 116 -13.97 -11.60 5.74
C ASP A 116 -12.89 -10.90 4.90
N PHE A 117 -12.55 -9.64 5.20
CA PHE A 117 -11.55 -8.90 4.42
C PHE A 117 -10.21 -9.64 4.38
N GLU A 118 -9.51 -9.55 3.26
CA GLU A 118 -8.15 -10.08 3.13
C GLU A 118 -7.14 -8.93 3.07
N ILE A 119 -7.54 -7.79 2.52
CA ILE A 119 -6.76 -6.55 2.42
C ILE A 119 -7.64 -5.35 2.77
N LEU A 120 -7.08 -4.41 3.53
CA LEU A 120 -7.65 -3.09 3.76
C LEU A 120 -6.70 -2.02 3.24
N GLN A 121 -7.05 -1.40 2.11
CA GLN A 121 -6.33 -0.26 1.52
C GLN A 121 -6.53 0.98 2.40
N MET A 122 -5.43 1.65 2.74
CA MET A 122 -5.41 2.75 3.73
C MET A 122 -5.03 4.11 3.13
N CYS A 123 -4.72 4.14 1.83
CA CYS A 123 -4.39 5.33 1.08
C CYS A 123 -4.99 5.22 -0.32
N ILE A 124 -5.61 6.30 -0.78
CA ILE A 124 -6.09 6.46 -2.15
C ILE A 124 -5.50 7.76 -2.69
N SER A 125 -4.74 7.68 -3.78
CA SER A 125 -4.02 8.82 -4.35
C SER A 125 -4.82 9.51 -5.44
N TYR A 126 -6.07 9.86 -5.16
CA TYR A 126 -6.94 10.58 -6.10
C TYR A 126 -7.87 11.56 -5.37
N GLY A 127 -7.53 12.84 -5.43
CA GLY A 127 -8.05 13.88 -4.54
C GLY A 127 -9.57 14.03 -4.51
N ASN A 128 -10.23 14.12 -5.67
CA ASN A 128 -11.69 14.20 -5.74
C ASN A 128 -12.37 12.96 -5.11
N THR A 129 -11.81 11.77 -5.34
CA THR A 129 -12.33 10.54 -4.72
C THR A 129 -12.14 10.57 -3.21
N VAL A 130 -10.99 10.99 -2.71
CA VAL A 130 -10.73 11.12 -1.26
C VAL A 130 -11.77 12.05 -0.61
N ASN A 131 -12.06 13.20 -1.24
CA ASN A 131 -13.05 14.15 -0.74
C ASN A 131 -14.47 13.56 -0.72
N ILE A 132 -14.88 12.82 -1.76
CA ILE A 132 -16.21 12.17 -1.81
C ILE A 132 -16.31 11.07 -0.75
N LEU A 133 -15.31 10.20 -0.66
CA LEU A 133 -15.29 9.12 0.32
C LEU A 133 -15.39 9.67 1.75
N TYR A 134 -14.64 10.72 2.05
CA TYR A 134 -14.63 11.29 3.39
C TYR A 134 -15.92 12.06 3.72
N ASN A 135 -16.36 12.98 2.86
CA ASN A 135 -17.49 13.85 3.19
C ASN A 135 -18.84 13.13 3.07
N GLU A 136 -19.05 12.39 1.97
CA GLU A 136 -20.35 11.77 1.71
C GLU A 136 -20.48 10.41 2.37
N LEU A 137 -19.45 9.56 2.34
CA LEU A 137 -19.56 8.23 2.92
C LEU A 137 -19.19 8.23 4.41
N PHE A 138 -18.01 8.74 4.78
CA PHE A 138 -17.56 8.68 6.17
C PHE A 138 -18.36 9.60 7.09
N LEU A 139 -18.38 10.92 6.83
CA LEU A 139 -19.02 11.87 7.74
C LEU A 139 -20.55 11.81 7.72
N LYS A 140 -21.14 11.73 6.53
CA LYS A 140 -22.59 11.83 6.36
C LYS A 140 -23.30 10.48 6.48
N ASN A 141 -22.75 9.42 5.89
CA ASN A 141 -23.38 8.09 5.91
C ASN A 141 -22.81 7.16 6.99
N ASN A 142 -21.78 7.58 7.73
CA ASN A 142 -21.10 6.76 8.75
C ASN A 142 -20.54 5.43 8.17
N GLU A 143 -20.14 5.43 6.90
CA GLU A 143 -19.53 4.29 6.22
C GLU A 143 -18.00 4.42 6.30
N SER A 144 -17.36 3.60 7.14
CA SER A 144 -15.89 3.59 7.30
C SER A 144 -15.14 2.82 6.22
N PHE A 145 -15.83 1.87 5.56
CA PHE A 145 -15.22 0.93 4.65
C PHE A 145 -16.12 0.72 3.43
N ILE A 146 -15.49 0.63 2.26
CA ILE A 146 -16.17 0.24 1.04
C ILE A 146 -15.48 -0.97 0.42
N LYS A 147 -16.26 -1.81 -0.26
CA LYS A 147 -15.68 -2.87 -1.09
C LYS A 147 -14.77 -2.22 -2.14
N TRP A 148 -13.54 -2.74 -2.26
CA TRP A 148 -12.60 -2.21 -3.25
C TRP A 148 -13.17 -2.40 -4.66
N ARG A 149 -12.94 -1.41 -5.51
CA ARG A 149 -13.32 -1.42 -6.92
C ARG A 149 -12.23 -0.73 -7.74
N TYR A 150 -12.18 -1.03 -9.02
CA TYR A 150 -11.28 -0.36 -9.96
C TYR A 150 -11.42 1.17 -9.88
N LEU A 151 -10.33 1.91 -10.09
CA LEU A 151 -10.19 3.37 -9.91
C LEU A 151 -10.10 3.88 -8.45
N LEU A 152 -9.61 3.03 -7.53
CA LEU A 152 -9.12 3.47 -6.21
C LEU A 152 -7.58 3.31 -6.16
N PRO A 153 -6.82 4.17 -6.86
CA PRO A 153 -5.39 3.97 -7.05
C PRO A 153 -4.61 4.18 -5.75
N CYS A 154 -3.47 3.49 -5.64
CA CYS A 154 -2.43 3.53 -4.60
C CYS A 154 -2.23 2.18 -3.88
N ALA A 155 -1.03 1.62 -4.02
CA ALA A 155 -0.54 0.48 -3.24
C ALA A 155 0.38 0.90 -2.07
N GLY A 156 0.48 2.21 -1.81
CA GLY A 156 1.45 2.79 -0.89
C GLY A 156 1.32 2.30 0.54
N MET A 157 0.11 2.01 1.04
CA MET A 157 -0.07 1.42 2.36
C MET A 157 -1.38 0.63 2.47
N TYR A 158 -1.29 -0.59 2.99
CA TYR A 158 -2.43 -1.42 3.30
C TYR A 158 -2.14 -2.45 4.41
N ILE A 159 -3.20 -2.86 5.10
CA ILE A 159 -3.18 -4.02 6.01
C ILE A 159 -3.52 -5.25 5.18
N ILE A 160 -2.84 -6.37 5.43
CA ILE A 160 -3.09 -7.65 4.79
C ILE A 160 -3.13 -8.77 5.83
N SER A 161 -4.06 -9.71 5.65
CA SER A 161 -4.13 -10.94 6.45
C SER A 161 -3.08 -11.93 5.97
N ARG A 162 -2.61 -12.82 6.85
CA ARG A 162 -1.77 -13.97 6.46
C ARG A 162 -2.43 -14.78 5.35
N LYS A 163 -3.73 -15.05 5.45
CA LYS A 163 -4.52 -15.75 4.41
C LYS A 163 -4.48 -15.01 3.07
N GLY A 164 -4.69 -13.69 3.06
CA GLY A 164 -4.63 -12.87 1.87
C GLY A 164 -3.23 -12.87 1.24
N ALA A 165 -2.20 -12.75 2.07
CA ALA A 165 -0.81 -12.81 1.63
C ALA A 165 -0.44 -14.19 1.06
N GLU A 166 -0.80 -15.29 1.72
CA GLU A 166 -0.58 -16.66 1.24
C GLU A 166 -1.24 -16.88 -0.12
N LYS A 167 -2.48 -16.44 -0.28
CA LYS A 167 -3.22 -16.51 -1.55
C LYS A 167 -2.49 -15.78 -2.68
N LEU A 168 -1.97 -14.58 -2.43
CA LEU A 168 -1.27 -13.78 -3.44
C LEU A 168 0.13 -14.33 -3.75
N VAL A 169 0.89 -14.71 -2.72
CA VAL A 169 2.22 -15.32 -2.88
C VAL A 169 2.12 -16.64 -3.63
N ASN A 170 1.20 -17.54 -3.26
CA ASN A 170 1.02 -18.81 -3.95
C ASN A 170 0.58 -18.63 -5.41
N LYS A 171 -0.16 -17.56 -5.72
CA LYS A 171 -0.61 -17.28 -7.09
C LYS A 171 0.48 -16.69 -7.97
N PHE A 172 1.34 -15.82 -7.41
CA PHE A 172 2.27 -15.01 -8.20
C PHE A 172 3.76 -15.30 -7.94
N TYR A 173 4.10 -16.16 -6.98
CA TYR A 173 5.47 -16.61 -6.75
C TYR A 173 5.54 -18.14 -6.84
N ILE A 174 5.97 -18.64 -7.99
CA ILE A 174 5.90 -20.04 -8.37
C ILE A 174 7.31 -20.52 -8.70
N ASN A 175 7.72 -21.66 -8.11
CA ASN A 175 9.02 -22.30 -8.38
C ASN A 175 10.23 -21.35 -8.24
N GLY A 176 10.18 -20.42 -7.27
CA GLY A 176 11.26 -19.48 -7.01
C GLY A 176 11.23 -18.19 -7.82
N LYS A 177 10.27 -18.03 -8.74
CA LYS A 177 10.14 -16.86 -9.62
C LYS A 177 8.78 -16.19 -9.50
N TYR A 178 8.72 -14.91 -9.87
CA TYR A 178 7.47 -14.19 -10.02
C TYR A 178 6.83 -14.52 -11.37
N ASP A 179 5.55 -14.87 -11.37
CA ASP A 179 4.80 -15.24 -12.57
C ASP A 179 3.39 -14.62 -12.53
N PHE A 180 3.14 -13.69 -13.46
CA PHE A 180 1.86 -13.00 -13.61
C PHE A 180 1.07 -13.48 -14.83
N SER A 181 1.46 -14.59 -15.46
CA SER A 181 0.77 -15.16 -16.64
C SER A 181 -0.72 -15.44 -16.38
N SER A 182 -1.05 -15.88 -15.16
CA SER A 182 -2.42 -16.15 -14.69
C SER A 182 -3.19 -14.91 -14.21
N CYS A 183 -2.56 -13.73 -14.16
CA CYS A 183 -3.22 -12.52 -13.67
C CYS A 183 -4.32 -12.11 -14.64
N GLU A 184 -5.57 -12.03 -14.21
CA GLU A 184 -6.71 -11.66 -15.06
C GLU A 184 -6.86 -10.14 -15.21
N TYR A 185 -6.21 -9.38 -14.34
CA TYR A 185 -6.33 -7.92 -14.23
C TYR A 185 -5.13 -7.19 -14.82
N GLN A 186 -5.13 -5.86 -14.75
CA GLN A 186 -3.94 -5.07 -15.04
C GLN A 186 -2.83 -5.42 -14.05
N ILE A 187 -1.63 -5.67 -14.57
CA ILE A 187 -0.44 -6.06 -13.78
C ILE A 187 0.23 -4.79 -13.28
N VAL A 188 -0.52 -4.07 -12.45
CA VAL A 188 -0.14 -2.89 -11.67
C VAL A 188 -0.49 -3.23 -10.23
N ALA A 189 0.36 -2.84 -9.27
CA ALA A 189 0.29 -3.34 -7.91
C ALA A 189 -1.09 -3.17 -7.26
N ASP A 190 -1.66 -1.97 -7.29
CA ASP A 190 -2.96 -1.68 -6.70
C ASP A 190 -4.11 -2.43 -7.41
N VAL A 191 -4.08 -2.58 -8.72
CA VAL A 191 -5.14 -3.29 -9.44
C VAL A 191 -5.05 -4.80 -9.22
N ALA A 192 -3.92 -5.43 -9.50
CA ALA A 192 -3.79 -6.88 -9.47
C ALA A 192 -3.94 -7.46 -8.06
N ILE A 193 -3.31 -6.82 -7.06
CA ILE A 193 -3.36 -7.27 -5.66
C ILE A 193 -4.78 -7.13 -5.13
N TYR A 194 -5.37 -5.95 -5.25
CA TYR A 194 -6.67 -5.69 -4.63
C TYR A 194 -7.82 -6.38 -5.34
N SER A 195 -7.72 -6.62 -6.66
CA SER A 195 -8.72 -7.40 -7.40
C SER A 195 -8.65 -8.90 -7.09
N THR A 196 -7.45 -9.42 -6.81
CA THR A 196 -7.25 -10.85 -6.52
C THR A 196 -7.73 -11.22 -5.11
N ALA A 197 -7.51 -10.35 -4.13
CA ALA A 197 -7.91 -10.56 -2.73
C ALA A 197 -9.32 -10.03 -2.43
N ASN A 198 -9.91 -10.48 -1.31
CA ASN A 198 -11.14 -9.90 -0.78
C ASN A 198 -10.87 -8.52 -0.18
N SER A 199 -10.67 -7.51 -1.03
CA SER A 199 -10.17 -6.20 -0.62
C SER A 199 -11.27 -5.21 -0.30
N PHE A 200 -11.01 -4.36 0.68
CA PHE A 200 -11.80 -3.19 1.05
C PHE A 200 -10.88 -1.97 1.13
N ALA A 201 -11.45 -0.78 1.03
CA ALA A 201 -10.73 0.47 1.23
C ALA A 201 -11.37 1.26 2.37
N THR A 202 -10.54 1.98 3.14
CA THR A 202 -11.04 2.98 4.08
C THR A 202 -11.64 4.15 3.31
N THR A 203 -12.72 4.73 3.83
CA THR A 203 -13.34 5.95 3.26
C THR A 203 -12.65 7.24 3.75
N PHE A 204 -11.57 7.08 4.49
CA PHE A 204 -10.71 8.15 4.98
C PHE A 204 -9.24 7.74 4.78
N PRO A 205 -8.34 8.69 4.51
CA PRO A 205 -6.91 8.40 4.42
C PRO A 205 -6.31 8.16 5.80
N CYS A 206 -5.30 7.29 5.88
CA CYS A 206 -4.48 7.11 7.09
C CYS A 206 -3.02 7.57 6.90
N SER A 207 -2.60 7.72 5.66
CA SER A 207 -1.25 8.07 5.24
C SER A 207 -1.29 8.83 3.92
N TYR A 208 -0.16 9.40 3.49
CA TYR A 208 -0.04 10.00 2.15
C TYR A 208 1.41 9.93 1.64
N PRO A 209 1.63 9.92 0.31
CA PRO A 209 2.99 10.00 -0.23
C PRO A 209 3.66 11.33 0.11
N ASN A 210 4.95 11.30 0.42
CA ASN A 210 5.79 12.47 0.60
C ASN A 210 6.31 12.92 -0.76
N ILE A 211 5.76 14.03 -1.27
CA ILE A 211 6.10 14.57 -2.59
C ILE A 211 7.61 14.87 -2.77
N GLU A 212 8.34 15.15 -1.68
CA GLU A 212 9.78 15.41 -1.71
C GLU A 212 10.62 14.18 -2.07
N MET A 213 10.01 12.98 -2.03
CA MET A 213 10.64 11.73 -2.44
C MET A 213 10.49 11.47 -3.95
N GLY A 214 9.72 12.28 -4.69
CA GLY A 214 9.50 12.12 -6.13
C GLY A 214 8.67 10.89 -6.49
N SER A 215 8.77 10.42 -7.74
CA SER A 215 8.16 9.16 -8.21
C SER A 215 9.13 8.48 -9.17
N GLU A 216 9.51 7.24 -8.86
CA GLU A 216 10.43 6.47 -9.70
C GLU A 216 9.74 5.86 -10.93
N ILE A 217 8.46 5.50 -10.80
CA ILE A 217 7.68 4.83 -11.85
C ILE A 217 6.98 5.83 -12.76
N HIS A 218 6.42 6.91 -12.20
CA HIS A 218 5.58 7.87 -12.93
C HIS A 218 5.97 9.33 -12.62
N PRO A 219 7.18 9.78 -13.00
CA PRO A 219 7.64 11.13 -12.70
C PRO A 219 6.78 12.23 -13.34
N HIS A 220 6.11 11.94 -14.46
CA HIS A 220 5.21 12.90 -15.14
C HIS A 220 3.88 13.12 -14.40
N HIS A 221 3.53 12.27 -13.42
CA HIS A 221 2.32 12.42 -12.63
C HIS A 221 2.51 13.20 -11.32
N LEU A 222 3.70 13.76 -11.07
CA LEU A 222 4.00 14.46 -9.81
C LEU A 222 3.06 15.62 -9.51
N GLU A 223 2.60 16.37 -10.51
CA GLU A 223 1.62 17.43 -10.31
C GLU A 223 0.27 16.88 -9.84
N ALA A 224 -0.20 15.80 -10.47
CA ALA A 224 -1.42 15.11 -10.07
C ALA A 224 -1.29 14.49 -8.66
N HIS A 225 -0.13 13.91 -8.34
CA HIS A 225 0.17 13.40 -7.00
C HIS A 225 0.14 14.53 -5.97
N ASN A 226 0.76 15.67 -6.25
CA ASN A 226 0.77 16.81 -5.35
C ASN A 226 -0.65 17.34 -5.10
N SER A 227 -1.46 17.44 -6.16
CA SER A 227 -2.88 17.82 -6.05
C SER A 227 -3.65 16.85 -5.13
N ALA A 228 -3.49 15.54 -5.32
CA ALA A 228 -4.11 14.54 -4.44
C ALA A 228 -3.61 14.63 -2.98
N ILE A 229 -2.32 14.90 -2.76
CA ILE A 229 -1.74 15.07 -1.42
C ILE A 229 -2.33 16.29 -0.70
N ILE A 230 -2.60 17.39 -1.42
CA ILE A 230 -3.24 18.58 -0.84
C ILE A 230 -4.64 18.22 -0.31
N ASP A 231 -5.44 17.50 -1.09
CA ASP A 231 -6.77 17.03 -0.68
C ASP A 231 -6.70 16.07 0.51
N ILE A 232 -5.78 15.10 0.48
CA ILE A 232 -5.59 14.16 1.59
C ILE A 232 -5.22 14.91 2.87
N LYS A 233 -4.29 15.87 2.80
CA LYS A 233 -3.89 16.68 3.96
C LYS A 233 -5.05 17.52 4.49
N ALA A 234 -5.89 18.08 3.62
CA ALA A 234 -7.08 18.83 4.04
C ALA A 234 -8.05 17.94 4.84
N VAL A 235 -8.34 16.73 4.35
CA VAL A 235 -9.16 15.74 5.06
C VAL A 235 -8.56 15.36 6.41
N LEU A 236 -7.26 15.06 6.45
CA LEU A 236 -6.57 14.67 7.68
C LEU A 236 -6.52 15.80 8.71
N ASN A 237 -6.32 17.04 8.28
CA ASN A 237 -6.36 18.22 9.15
C ASN A 237 -7.76 18.43 9.74
N HIS A 238 -8.80 18.27 8.92
CA HIS A 238 -10.18 18.32 9.40
C HIS A 238 -10.42 17.19 10.42
N ALA A 239 -10.02 15.96 10.09
CA ALA A 239 -10.19 14.81 10.97
C ALA A 239 -9.47 14.96 12.31
N ALA A 240 -8.26 15.51 12.32
CA ALA A 240 -7.49 15.78 13.53
C ALA A 240 -8.15 16.89 14.38
N THR A 241 -8.57 17.98 13.73
CA THR A 241 -9.19 19.13 14.41
C THR A 241 -10.50 18.75 15.12
N TYR A 242 -11.34 17.97 14.44
CA TYR A 242 -12.67 17.60 14.94
C TYR A 242 -12.74 16.18 15.51
N LYS A 243 -11.61 15.46 15.56
CA LYS A 243 -11.48 14.08 16.05
C LYS A 243 -12.50 13.13 15.42
N THR A 244 -12.77 13.27 14.12
CA THR A 244 -13.83 12.50 13.44
C THR A 244 -13.42 11.06 13.15
N ILE A 245 -12.13 10.80 12.93
CA ILE A 245 -11.62 9.44 12.70
C ILE A 245 -11.10 8.86 14.01
N LYS A 246 -11.91 8.03 14.67
CA LYS A 246 -11.58 7.43 15.97
C LYS A 246 -10.32 6.55 15.99
N TYR A 247 -9.92 6.03 14.84
CA TYR A 247 -8.75 5.15 14.71
C TYR A 247 -7.41 5.90 14.68
N LEU A 248 -7.43 7.23 14.57
CA LEU A 248 -6.24 8.06 14.43
C LEU A 248 -6.05 8.95 15.66
N SER A 249 -4.82 9.00 16.17
CA SER A 249 -4.43 9.92 17.24
C SER A 249 -3.10 10.60 16.90
N MET A 250 -2.94 11.87 17.29
CA MET A 250 -1.66 12.56 17.19
C MET A 250 -0.55 11.78 17.91
N TYR A 251 0.68 11.81 17.39
CA TYR A 251 1.83 11.40 18.17
C TYR A 251 1.94 12.31 19.40
N GLN A 252 2.27 11.73 20.55
CA GLN A 252 2.59 12.49 21.74
C GLN A 252 4.01 13.04 21.57
N ASP A 253 4.19 14.33 21.80
CA ASP A 253 5.51 14.99 21.83
C ASP A 253 6.36 14.50 23.02
#